data_AF-A0A9D7K9K9-F1
#
_entry.id   AF-A0A9D7K9K9-F1
#
_cell.length_a   1.000
_cell.length_b   1.000
_cell.length_c   1.000
_cell.angle_alpha   90.00
_cell.angle_beta   90.00
_cell.angle_gamma   90.00
#
_symmetry.space_group_name_H-M   'P 1'
#
loop_
_entity.id
_entity.type
_entity.pdbx_description
1 polymer ?
#
loop_
_entity_poly.entity_id
_entity_poly.type
_entity_poly.pdbx_seq_one_letter_code
_entity_poly.pdbx_strand_id
1 'polypeptide(L)'
;MASGKVFSLENRLKQNDDWEFFISGRDDWMGAMYYHLMEDEYKGEKQYLLFGFHRFDEMENIKMVDVLYFDKKGEPVFGKEIFKKKVENARDIIKTRIVLKYSVDSYVGLHYNESMGMIIHDYLIRSISMGNNEGMSLVSDGSLVGYEKKDRYWEYIDKIYTQILDEAPRPKPVLDKRNKNLFGDKP
;
A
#
# COMPACT_ATOMS: atom_id res chain seq x y z
N MET A 1 -32.73 -18.90 -8.17
CA MET A 1 -32.21 -17.55 -8.51
C MET A 1 -31.65 -16.97 -7.23
N ALA A 2 -30.38 -16.57 -7.19
CA ALA A 2 -29.84 -15.92 -6.00
C ALA A 2 -30.47 -14.52 -5.90
N SER A 3 -31.29 -14.28 -4.87
CA SER A 3 -31.83 -12.95 -4.58
C SER A 3 -30.74 -12.09 -3.94
N GLY A 4 -29.93 -11.41 -4.75
CA GLY A 4 -28.91 -10.50 -4.25
C GLY A 4 -29.52 -9.22 -3.68
N LYS A 5 -29.02 -8.75 -2.54
CA LYS A 5 -29.31 -7.41 -2.00
C LYS A 5 -28.37 -6.42 -2.70
N VAL A 6 -28.92 -5.37 -3.29
CA VAL A 6 -28.16 -4.30 -3.96
C VAL A 6 -28.03 -3.11 -3.03
N PHE A 7 -26.83 -2.57 -2.91
CA PHE A 7 -26.53 -1.35 -2.15
C PHE A 7 -26.10 -0.24 -3.11
N SER A 8 -26.71 0.93 -2.98
CA SER A 8 -26.20 2.15 -3.60
C SER A 8 -25.14 2.74 -2.69
N LEU A 9 -23.99 3.09 -3.24
CA LEU A 9 -22.91 3.77 -2.52
C LEU A 9 -22.87 5.22 -2.96
N GLU A 10 -22.86 6.14 -1.99
CA GLU A 10 -22.82 7.57 -2.26
C GLU A 10 -21.58 8.19 -1.62
N ASN A 11 -20.92 9.07 -2.37
CA ASN A 11 -19.81 9.86 -1.85
C ASN A 11 -20.32 11.21 -1.34
N ARG A 12 -20.60 11.27 -0.05
CA ARG A 12 -20.98 12.50 0.66
C ARG A 12 -19.88 13.04 1.57
N LEU A 13 -18.71 12.41 1.53
CA LEU A 13 -17.59 12.80 2.37
C LEU A 13 -17.00 14.13 1.93
N LYS A 14 -16.74 15.00 2.90
CA LYS A 14 -15.88 16.17 2.69
C LYS A 14 -14.43 15.71 2.67
N GLN A 15 -13.61 16.34 1.84
CA GLN A 15 -12.17 16.12 1.87
C GLN A 15 -11.64 16.46 3.27
N ASN A 16 -10.97 15.50 3.92
CA ASN A 16 -10.33 15.65 5.21
C ASN A 16 -9.01 14.86 5.23
N ASP A 17 -8.15 15.14 6.21
CA ASP A 17 -6.84 14.49 6.33
C ASP A 17 -6.85 13.20 7.19
N ASP A 18 -7.98 12.85 7.81
CA ASP A 18 -8.14 11.72 8.76
C ASP A 18 -8.70 10.43 8.11
N TRP A 19 -8.64 10.31 6.78
CA TRP A 19 -9.17 9.17 6.04
C TRP A 19 -8.64 7.81 6.52
N GLU A 20 -7.40 7.78 7.02
CA GLU A 20 -6.73 6.58 7.54
C GLU A 20 -7.38 5.99 8.81
N PHE A 21 -8.22 6.76 9.50
CA PHE A 21 -8.88 6.35 10.75
C PHE A 21 -10.41 6.35 10.67
N PHE A 22 -10.97 6.84 9.56
CA PHE A 22 -12.41 6.95 9.40
C PHE A 22 -13.07 5.58 9.22
N ILE A 23 -14.32 5.43 9.65
CA ILE A 23 -15.17 4.27 9.33
C ILE A 23 -16.41 4.81 8.64
N SER A 24 -16.73 4.26 7.46
CA SER A 24 -17.83 4.71 6.61
C SER A 24 -18.83 3.62 6.34
N GLY A 25 -20.08 4.01 6.11
CA GLY A 25 -21.12 3.14 5.55
C GLY A 25 -21.37 3.44 4.07
N ARG A 26 -22.45 2.86 3.55
CA ARG A 26 -22.93 3.10 2.17
C ARG A 26 -23.13 4.57 1.78
N ASP A 27 -23.54 5.42 2.72
CA ASP A 27 -23.91 6.81 2.42
C ASP A 27 -22.71 7.78 2.54
N ASP A 28 -21.57 7.31 3.06
CA ASP A 28 -20.33 8.05 3.27
C ASP A 28 -19.15 7.32 2.61
N TRP A 29 -19.38 6.71 1.46
CA TRP A 29 -18.35 5.95 0.75
C TRP A 29 -17.33 6.92 0.13
N MET A 30 -16.04 6.73 0.42
CA MET A 30 -14.98 7.64 -0.04
C MET A 30 -14.88 7.79 -1.56
N GLY A 31 -15.37 6.81 -2.33
CA GLY A 31 -15.38 6.84 -3.78
C GLY A 31 -13.98 6.68 -4.38
N ALA A 32 -13.69 5.50 -4.91
CA ALA A 32 -12.44 5.21 -5.61
C ALA A 32 -12.69 4.27 -6.78
N MET A 33 -11.80 4.32 -7.77
CA MET A 33 -11.70 3.29 -8.79
C MET A 33 -10.92 2.11 -8.20
N TYR A 34 -11.63 1.04 -7.86
CA TYR A 34 -11.02 -0.18 -7.35
C TYR A 34 -10.50 -1.06 -8.48
N TYR A 35 -9.19 -1.34 -8.46
CA TYR A 35 -8.51 -2.13 -9.49
C TYR A 35 -8.15 -3.55 -9.03
N HIS A 36 -8.22 -3.82 -7.72
CA HIS A 36 -8.01 -5.16 -7.18
C HIS A 36 -8.84 -5.36 -5.91
N LEU A 37 -9.38 -6.56 -5.74
CA LEU A 37 -10.13 -7.01 -4.58
C LEU A 37 -9.50 -8.30 -4.09
N MET A 38 -9.19 -8.35 -2.80
CA MET A 38 -8.63 -9.53 -2.15
C MET A 38 -9.51 -9.93 -0.96
N GLU A 39 -9.89 -11.20 -0.88
CA GLU A 39 -10.57 -11.74 0.30
C GLU A 39 -9.58 -11.96 1.44
N ASP A 40 -9.96 -11.55 2.64
CA ASP A 40 -9.24 -11.78 3.89
C ASP A 40 -10.24 -12.35 4.91
N GLU A 41 -9.81 -13.26 5.76
CA GLU A 41 -10.69 -13.90 6.75
C GLU A 41 -9.99 -13.95 8.10
N TYR A 42 -10.73 -13.62 9.15
CA TYR A 42 -10.26 -13.78 10.51
C TYR A 42 -11.34 -14.44 11.37
N LYS A 43 -11.05 -15.63 11.92
CA LYS A 43 -11.96 -16.40 12.77
C LYS A 43 -13.36 -16.60 12.14
N GLY A 44 -13.40 -16.88 10.83
CA GLY A 44 -14.66 -17.05 10.09
C GLY A 44 -15.37 -15.76 9.70
N GLU A 45 -14.87 -14.59 10.11
CA GLU A 45 -15.36 -13.30 9.65
C GLU A 45 -14.64 -12.90 8.37
N LYS A 46 -15.37 -12.92 7.25
CA LYS A 46 -14.88 -12.46 5.95
C LYS A 46 -14.83 -10.94 5.87
N GLN A 47 -13.77 -10.44 5.26
CA GLN A 47 -13.60 -9.04 4.88
C GLN A 47 -12.86 -8.98 3.54
N TYR A 48 -12.92 -7.84 2.89
CA TYR A 48 -12.34 -7.65 1.56
C TYR A 48 -11.44 -6.44 1.57
N LEU A 49 -10.20 -6.61 1.14
CA LEU A 49 -9.28 -5.52 0.90
C LEU A 49 -9.50 -5.00 -0.51
N LEU A 50 -9.82 -3.71 -0.62
CA LEU A 50 -10.13 -3.04 -1.87
C LEU A 50 -9.00 -2.08 -2.20
N PHE A 51 -8.25 -2.38 -3.25
CA PHE A 51 -7.15 -1.56 -3.73
C PHE A 51 -7.72 -0.52 -4.69
N GLY A 52 -7.65 0.73 -4.28
CA GLY A 52 -8.34 1.85 -4.93
C GLY A 52 -7.38 2.93 -5.41
N PHE A 53 -7.80 3.62 -6.47
CA PHE A 53 -7.21 4.86 -6.95
C PHE A 53 -8.28 5.95 -6.95
N HIS A 54 -7.93 7.12 -6.43
CA HIS A 54 -8.76 8.31 -6.39
C HIS A 54 -7.92 9.51 -6.84
N ARG A 55 -8.36 10.20 -7.90
CA ARG A 55 -7.77 11.48 -8.29
C ARG A 55 -8.30 12.53 -7.32
N PHE A 56 -7.42 13.03 -6.44
CA PHE A 56 -7.82 13.93 -5.35
C PHE A 56 -8.05 15.35 -5.86
N ASP A 57 -7.06 15.90 -6.56
CA ASP A 57 -7.15 17.19 -7.25
C ASP A 57 -6.24 17.22 -8.50
N GLU A 58 -5.84 18.41 -8.94
CA GLU A 58 -4.96 18.60 -10.10
C GLU A 58 -3.48 18.31 -9.81
N MET A 59 -3.08 18.33 -8.54
CA MET A 59 -1.70 18.21 -8.07
C MET A 59 -1.43 16.88 -7.34
N GLU A 60 -2.46 16.25 -6.77
CA GLU A 60 -2.30 15.07 -5.93
C GLU A 60 -3.27 13.94 -6.31
N ASN A 61 -2.76 12.73 -6.21
CA ASN A 61 -3.48 11.48 -6.35
C ASN A 61 -3.48 10.72 -5.03
N ILE A 62 -4.43 9.80 -4.90
CA ILE A 62 -4.53 8.91 -3.74
C ILE A 62 -4.63 7.46 -4.20
N LYS A 63 -3.74 6.63 -3.67
CA LYS A 63 -3.89 5.18 -3.68
C LYS A 63 -4.26 4.71 -2.28
N MET A 64 -5.14 3.73 -2.19
CA MET A 64 -5.61 3.24 -0.90
C MET A 64 -5.86 1.74 -0.88
N VAL A 65 -5.78 1.15 0.31
CA VAL A 65 -6.37 -0.15 0.61
C VAL A 65 -7.47 0.08 1.63
N ASP A 66 -8.71 -0.03 1.17
CA ASP A 66 -9.90 0.06 2.02
C ASP A 66 -10.34 -1.34 2.47
N VAL A 67 -11.07 -1.44 3.58
CA VAL A 67 -11.57 -2.72 4.10
C VAL A 67 -13.08 -2.74 4.04
N LEU A 68 -13.65 -3.53 3.14
CA LEU A 68 -15.08 -3.78 3.10
C LEU A 68 -15.43 -5.00 3.95
N TYR A 69 -16.37 -4.84 4.86
CA TYR A 69 -17.02 -5.94 5.56
C TYR A 69 -18.52 -5.68 5.68
N PHE A 70 -19.28 -6.71 6.00
CA PHE A 70 -20.71 -6.57 6.26
C PHE A 70 -20.97 -6.68 7.76
N ASP A 71 -21.73 -5.73 8.30
CA ASP A 71 -22.10 -5.76 9.71
C ASP A 71 -23.12 -6.88 10.01
N LYS A 72 -23.55 -6.99 11.26
CA LYS A 72 -24.53 -8.02 11.68
C LYS A 72 -25.90 -7.88 11.01
N LYS A 73 -26.23 -6.71 10.45
CA LYS A 73 -27.46 -6.43 9.70
C LYS A 73 -27.27 -6.67 8.19
N GLY A 74 -26.06 -7.05 7.78
CA GLY A 74 -25.68 -7.22 6.39
C GLY A 74 -25.51 -5.89 5.65
N GLU A 75 -25.30 -4.77 6.35
CA GLU A 75 -24.99 -3.49 5.71
C GLU A 75 -23.47 -3.38 5.43
N PRO A 76 -23.07 -2.84 4.26
CA PRO A 76 -21.67 -2.67 3.93
C PRO A 76 -21.04 -1.57 4.79
N VAL A 77 -19.89 -1.90 5.38
CA VAL A 77 -19.07 -1.00 6.17
C VAL A 77 -17.66 -1.00 5.59
N PHE A 78 -17.10 0.20 5.48
CA PHE A 78 -15.78 0.47 4.94
C PHE A 78 -14.86 0.98 6.04
N GLY A 79 -13.66 0.42 6.10
CA GLY A 79 -12.63 0.76 7.08
C GLY A 79 -12.76 -0.13 8.31
N LYS A 80 -11.68 -0.85 8.62
CA LYS A 80 -11.60 -1.74 9.79
C LYS A 80 -10.21 -1.66 10.37
N GLU A 81 -10.12 -1.50 11.69
CA GLU A 81 -8.84 -1.36 12.41
C GLU A 81 -8.00 -2.65 12.36
N ILE A 82 -7.29 -2.82 11.25
CA ILE A 82 -6.46 -3.99 10.96
C ILE A 82 -5.05 -3.62 10.51
N PHE A 83 -4.79 -2.39 10.05
CA PHE A 83 -3.46 -1.98 9.61
C PHE A 83 -2.66 -1.44 10.78
N LYS A 84 -1.74 -2.25 11.30
CA LYS A 84 -1.03 -1.98 12.54
C LYS A 84 0.41 -1.56 12.29
N LYS A 85 0.82 -0.40 12.80
CA LYS A 85 2.21 0.05 12.83
C LYS A 85 2.70 0.13 14.28
N LYS A 86 3.75 -0.63 14.60
CA LYS A 86 4.41 -0.58 15.90
C LYS A 86 5.24 0.70 16.00
N VAL A 87 5.20 1.36 17.14
CA VAL A 87 5.97 2.58 17.41
C VAL A 87 6.80 2.34 18.66
N GLU A 88 8.11 2.59 18.57
CA GLU A 88 9.00 2.42 19.70
C GLU A 88 8.66 3.41 20.81
N ASN A 89 8.57 2.93 22.06
CA ASN A 89 8.26 3.74 23.24
C ASN A 89 6.92 4.48 23.20
N ALA A 90 5.98 4.06 22.34
CA ALA A 90 4.65 4.64 22.24
C ALA A 90 3.59 3.56 21.99
N ARG A 91 2.31 3.97 21.94
CA ARG A 91 1.22 3.06 21.56
C ARG A 91 1.29 2.75 20.07
N ASP A 92 0.95 1.51 19.73
CA ASP A 92 0.79 1.09 18.34
C ASP A 92 -0.27 1.96 17.65
N ILE A 93 0.00 2.34 16.40
CA ILE A 93 -0.96 3.04 15.55
C ILE A 93 -1.74 1.98 14.78
N ILE A 94 -3.06 1.99 14.89
CA ILE A 94 -3.93 1.08 14.14
C ILE A 94 -4.81 1.94 13.24
N LYS A 95 -4.71 1.70 11.93
CA LYS A 95 -5.43 2.40 10.88
C LYS A 95 -6.57 1.54 10.35
N THR A 96 -7.63 2.18 9.88
CA THR A 96 -8.78 1.52 9.24
C THR A 96 -8.53 1.23 7.77
N ARG A 97 -7.58 1.96 7.16
CA ARG A 97 -7.17 1.84 5.77
C ARG A 97 -5.75 2.34 5.54
N ILE A 98 -5.12 1.88 4.46
CA ILE A 98 -3.86 2.44 3.96
C ILE A 98 -4.24 3.60 3.03
N VAL A 99 -3.70 4.80 3.25
CA VAL A 99 -3.92 5.95 2.35
C VAL A 99 -2.57 6.53 1.97
N LEU A 100 -2.27 6.53 0.68
CA LEU A 100 -1.05 7.08 0.09
C LEU A 100 -1.47 8.27 -0.76
N LYS A 101 -1.35 9.47 -0.21
CA LYS A 101 -1.55 10.73 -0.94
C LYS A 101 -0.21 11.20 -1.48
N TYR A 102 -0.11 11.44 -2.79
CA TYR A 102 1.15 11.70 -3.47
C TYR A 102 0.98 12.65 -4.66
N SER A 103 2.08 13.30 -5.06
CA SER A 103 2.11 14.18 -6.22
C SER A 103 1.73 13.46 -7.52
N VAL A 104 0.99 14.12 -8.40
CA VAL A 104 0.68 13.63 -9.76
C VAL A 104 1.94 13.35 -10.60
N ASP A 105 3.07 13.99 -10.28
CA ASP A 105 4.35 13.81 -10.98
C ASP A 105 5.11 12.56 -10.50
N SER A 106 4.67 11.92 -9.41
CA SER A 106 5.32 10.72 -8.84
C SER A 106 4.58 9.45 -9.25
N TYR A 107 5.33 8.43 -9.67
CA TYR A 107 4.80 7.08 -9.78
C TYR A 107 4.84 6.40 -8.40
N VAL A 108 3.71 5.89 -7.93
CA VAL A 108 3.57 5.21 -6.64
C VAL A 108 2.85 3.89 -6.86
N GLY A 109 3.46 2.78 -6.50
CA GLY A 109 2.88 1.44 -6.49
C GLY A 109 2.14 1.15 -5.19
N LEU A 110 1.06 0.37 -5.30
CA LEU A 110 0.33 -0.22 -4.18
C LEU A 110 -0.35 -1.49 -4.69
N HIS A 111 0.08 -2.65 -4.23
CA HIS A 111 -0.44 -3.93 -4.72
C HIS A 111 -0.21 -5.04 -3.69
N TYR A 112 -0.98 -6.12 -3.80
CA TYR A 112 -0.66 -7.35 -3.10
C TYR A 112 0.38 -8.14 -3.89
N ASN A 113 1.42 -8.61 -3.21
CA ASN A 113 2.42 -9.50 -3.77
C ASN A 113 2.17 -10.92 -3.24
N GLU A 114 1.69 -11.79 -4.12
CA GLU A 114 1.33 -13.17 -3.78
C GLU A 114 2.55 -13.99 -3.31
N SER A 115 3.72 -13.79 -3.90
CA SER A 115 4.93 -14.54 -3.55
C SER A 115 5.44 -14.26 -2.14
N MET A 116 5.24 -13.03 -1.66
CA MET A 116 5.62 -12.60 -0.31
C MET A 116 4.45 -12.68 0.67
N GLY A 117 3.22 -12.82 0.19
CA GLY A 117 2.02 -12.74 1.02
C GLY A 117 1.80 -11.36 1.64
N MET A 118 2.27 -10.29 1.00
CA MET A 118 2.34 -8.94 1.57
C MET A 118 1.62 -7.91 0.72
N ILE A 119 1.07 -6.87 1.37
CA ILE A 119 0.70 -5.63 0.70
C ILE A 119 1.96 -4.79 0.58
N ILE A 120 2.37 -4.44 -0.65
CA ILE A 120 3.61 -3.71 -0.93
C ILE A 120 3.28 -2.35 -1.51
N HIS A 121 3.99 -1.32 -1.05
CA HIS A 121 3.93 0.01 -1.63
C HIS A 121 5.26 0.76 -1.52
N ASP A 122 5.38 1.81 -2.31
CA ASP A 122 6.52 2.72 -2.25
C ASP A 122 6.57 3.47 -0.91
N TYR A 123 7.78 3.68 -0.42
CA TYR A 123 8.03 4.59 0.67
C TYR A 123 7.94 6.03 0.16
N LEU A 124 7.13 6.85 0.84
CA LEU A 124 6.88 8.23 0.44
C LEU A 124 7.67 9.20 1.30
N ILE A 125 8.39 10.10 0.63
CA ILE A 125 9.15 11.19 1.24
C ILE A 125 8.59 12.55 0.82
N ARG A 126 8.77 13.57 1.66
CA ARG A 126 8.43 14.94 1.28
C ARG A 126 9.47 15.49 0.31
N SER A 127 9.03 15.96 -0.84
CA SER A 127 9.87 16.59 -1.87
C SER A 127 9.14 17.75 -2.55
N ILE A 128 9.90 18.62 -3.23
CA ILE A 128 9.34 19.69 -4.06
C ILE A 128 8.63 19.02 -5.24
N SER A 129 7.34 19.29 -5.40
CA SER A 129 6.57 18.82 -6.55
C SER A 129 6.55 19.91 -7.61
N MET A 130 6.88 19.57 -8.85
CA MET A 130 7.00 20.57 -9.93
C MET A 130 5.63 21.20 -10.26
N GLY A 131 4.54 20.47 -10.04
CA GLY A 131 3.17 20.97 -10.19
C GLY A 131 2.60 21.83 -9.05
N ASN A 132 3.29 22.01 -7.92
CA ASN A 132 2.76 22.80 -6.80
C ASN A 132 3.53 24.13 -6.58
N ASN A 133 2.85 25.25 -6.78
CA ASN A 133 3.43 26.57 -6.48
C ASN A 133 3.58 26.84 -4.97
N GLU A 134 3.07 25.95 -4.09
CA GLU A 134 2.91 26.20 -2.64
C GLU A 134 3.67 25.22 -1.71
N GLY A 135 4.47 24.28 -2.22
CA GLY A 135 5.43 23.55 -1.39
C GLY A 135 5.14 22.08 -1.16
N MET A 136 6.18 21.42 -0.66
CA MET A 136 6.40 19.97 -0.55
C MET A 136 5.17 19.04 -0.61
N SER A 137 5.13 18.13 -1.60
CA SER A 137 4.20 16.99 -1.63
C SER A 137 4.97 15.68 -1.37
N LEU A 138 4.25 14.57 -1.25
CA LEU A 138 4.82 13.24 -1.07
C LEU A 138 5.15 12.63 -2.43
N VAL A 139 6.36 12.10 -2.56
CA VAL A 139 6.86 11.38 -3.75
C VAL A 139 7.49 10.06 -3.33
N SER A 140 7.51 9.07 -4.23
CA SER A 140 8.25 7.84 -4.00
C SER A 140 9.76 8.10 -4.01
N ASP A 141 10.49 7.50 -3.07
CA ASP A 141 11.96 7.44 -3.10
C ASP A 141 12.51 6.16 -3.77
N GLY A 142 11.61 5.30 -4.25
CA GLY A 142 11.92 4.01 -4.87
C GLY A 142 12.15 2.86 -3.90
N SER A 143 12.20 3.10 -2.58
CA SER A 143 12.27 2.06 -1.57
C SER A 143 10.90 1.42 -1.35
N LEU A 144 10.86 0.14 -0.99
CA LEU A 144 9.62 -0.59 -0.74
C LEU A 144 9.41 -0.90 0.74
N VAL A 145 8.18 -0.64 1.17
CA VAL A 145 7.64 -1.01 2.48
C VAL A 145 6.37 -1.84 2.27
N GLY A 146 5.83 -2.39 3.35
CA GLY A 146 4.59 -3.12 3.20
C GLY A 146 3.94 -3.55 4.49
N TYR A 147 2.96 -4.43 4.36
CA TYR A 147 2.22 -5.01 5.46
C TYR A 147 2.14 -6.53 5.30
N GLU A 148 2.40 -7.24 6.38
CA GLU A 148 2.32 -8.69 6.47
C GLU A 148 1.16 -9.10 7.39
N LYS A 149 0.38 -10.11 6.99
CA LYS A 149 -0.73 -10.60 7.81
C LYS A 149 -0.21 -11.38 9.02
N LYS A 150 -0.58 -10.94 10.23
CA LYS A 150 -0.37 -11.64 11.51
C LYS A 150 -1.64 -11.60 12.36
N ASP A 151 -2.22 -12.77 12.60
CA ASP A 151 -3.51 -12.92 13.30
C ASP A 151 -4.58 -12.04 12.63
N ARG A 152 -5.22 -11.10 13.35
CA ARG A 152 -6.19 -10.17 12.72
C ARG A 152 -5.54 -9.02 11.96
N TYR A 153 -4.28 -8.69 12.23
CA TYR A 153 -3.64 -7.46 11.76
C TYR A 153 -2.82 -7.67 10.49
N TRP A 154 -2.79 -6.64 9.66
CA TRP A 154 -1.76 -6.40 8.68
C TRP A 154 -0.69 -5.54 9.37
N GLU A 155 0.41 -6.14 9.80
CA GLU A 155 1.50 -5.46 10.50
C GLU A 155 2.47 -4.81 9.50
N TYR A 156 2.73 -3.52 9.69
CA TYR A 156 3.61 -2.73 8.84
C TYR A 156 5.10 -3.13 9.00
N ILE A 157 5.81 -3.18 7.87
CA ILE A 157 7.22 -3.55 7.75
C ILE A 157 7.96 -2.43 7.00
N ASP A 158 8.87 -1.75 7.70
CA ASP A 158 9.61 -0.57 7.19
C ASP A 158 10.67 -0.87 6.12
N LYS A 159 11.13 -2.12 5.98
CA LYS A 159 12.13 -2.49 4.99
C LYS A 159 11.86 -3.89 4.46
N ILE A 160 11.37 -3.97 3.22
CA ILE A 160 11.31 -5.22 2.49
C ILE A 160 12.67 -5.44 1.85
N TYR A 161 13.43 -6.45 2.32
CA TYR A 161 14.67 -6.86 1.67
C TYR A 161 14.34 -7.62 0.38
N THR A 162 14.14 -6.91 -0.72
CA THR A 162 13.85 -7.51 -2.04
C THR A 162 15.09 -8.11 -2.71
N GLN A 163 16.28 -7.87 -2.16
CA GLN A 163 17.52 -8.47 -2.67
C GLN A 163 17.95 -9.63 -1.76
N ILE A 164 17.65 -10.86 -2.21
CA ILE A 164 18.44 -12.02 -1.77
C ILE A 164 19.78 -11.90 -2.50
N LEU A 165 20.73 -11.23 -1.85
CA LEU A 165 22.13 -11.29 -2.27
C LEU A 165 22.67 -12.63 -1.79
N ASP A 166 22.71 -13.63 -2.69
CA ASP A 166 23.36 -14.92 -2.39
C ASP A 166 24.82 -14.73 -1.96
N GLU A 167 25.44 -13.61 -2.37
CA GLU A 167 26.74 -13.14 -1.88
C GLU A 167 26.74 -11.62 -1.68
N ALA A 168 27.44 -11.17 -0.63
CA ALA A 168 27.65 -9.76 -0.37
C ALA A 168 28.29 -9.04 -1.59
N PRO A 169 27.93 -7.76 -1.87
CA PRO A 169 28.53 -7.01 -2.96
C PRO A 169 30.02 -6.89 -2.71
N ARG A 170 30.83 -7.60 -3.49
CA ARG A 170 32.28 -7.57 -3.31
C ARG A 170 32.78 -6.22 -3.81
N PRO A 171 33.48 -5.42 -3.00
CA PRO A 171 33.97 -4.09 -3.40
C PRO A 171 35.02 -4.14 -4.52
N LYS A 172 35.57 -5.33 -4.79
CA LYS A 172 36.44 -5.60 -5.92
C LYS A 172 35.83 -6.71 -6.77
N PRO A 173 35.75 -6.55 -8.09
CA PRO A 173 35.33 -7.62 -8.97
C PRO A 173 36.28 -8.81 -8.80
N VAL A 174 35.73 -10.03 -8.80
CA VAL A 174 36.55 -11.24 -8.91
C VAL A 174 37.13 -11.22 -10.32
N LEU A 175 38.37 -10.72 -10.45
CA LEU A 175 39.13 -10.84 -11.68
C LEU A 175 39.33 -12.33 -11.92
N ASP A 176 38.76 -12.81 -13.02
CA ASP A 176 38.88 -14.19 -13.42
C ASP A 176 40.36 -14.58 -13.43
N LYS A 177 40.75 -15.69 -12.79
CA LYS A 177 42.12 -16.23 -12.85
C LYS A 177 42.42 -16.85 -14.22
N ARG A 178 41.77 -16.35 -15.28
CA ARG A 178 42.02 -16.76 -16.66
C ARG A 178 43.42 -16.30 -17.04
N ASN A 179 44.24 -17.27 -17.40
CA ASN A 179 45.57 -17.07 -17.97
C ASN A 179 45.46 -16.61 -19.45
N LYS A 180 44.52 -15.72 -19.76
CA LYS A 180 44.20 -15.28 -21.11
C LYS A 180 44.02 -13.76 -21.12
N ASN A 181 44.69 -13.10 -22.05
CA ASN A 181 44.51 -11.68 -22.32
C ASN A 181 43.12 -11.39 -22.94
N LEU A 182 42.79 -10.11 -23.16
CA LEU A 182 41.52 -9.65 -23.77
C LEU A 182 41.21 -10.29 -25.15
N PHE A 183 42.20 -10.95 -25.76
CA PHE A 183 42.11 -11.61 -27.06
C PHE A 183 42.11 -13.15 -26.97
N GLY A 184 42.20 -13.74 -25.77
CA GLY A 184 42.04 -15.18 -25.57
C GLY A 184 43.30 -16.03 -25.70
N ASP A 185 44.48 -15.42 -25.80
CA ASP A 185 45.78 -16.10 -25.95
C ASP A 185 46.47 -16.33 -24.60
N LYS A 186 47.17 -17.46 -24.49
CA LYS A 186 48.11 -17.75 -23.38
C LYS A 186 49.49 -17.17 -23.72
N PRO A 187 50.28 -16.73 -22.72
CA PRO A 187 51.65 -16.26 -22.92
C PRO A 187 52.57 -17.36 -23.48
#